data_AF-A0A2V1K6Y5-F1
#
_entry.id   AF-A0A2V1K6Y5-F1
#
_cell.length_a   1.000
_cell.length_b   1.000
_cell.length_c   1.000
_cell.angle_alpha   90.00
_cell.angle_beta   90.00
_cell.angle_gamma   90.00
#
_symmetry.space_group_name_H-M   'P 1'
#
loop_
_entity.id
_entity.type
_entity.pdbx_description
1 polymer ?
#
loop_
_entity_poly.entity_id
_entity_poly.type
_entity_poly.pdbx_seq_one_letter_code
_entity_poly.pdbx_strand_id
1 'polypeptide(L)'
;MVSVMNRTKWTELAEGLDRIGQNGPLASVRYLDPDVRSGKCHIDWPEFIRQGPEWYEWLDVHAIEEIHRGRLVPPALIDHEKAIEACLQAVGVPYSRVGQDFRVWGYVDSRQPPVYVSRSK
;
A
#
# COMPACT_ATOMS: atom_id res chain seq x y z
N MET A 1 -2.27 -19.29 -7.38
CA MET A 1 -2.51 -17.84 -7.25
C MET A 1 -2.52 -17.21 -8.63
N VAL A 2 -3.26 -16.12 -8.81
CA VAL A 2 -3.40 -15.40 -10.09
C VAL A 2 -2.92 -13.96 -9.88
N SER A 3 -2.09 -13.46 -10.78
CA SER A 3 -1.65 -12.06 -10.76
C SER A 3 -2.82 -11.15 -11.16
N VAL A 4 -3.04 -10.08 -10.39
CA VAL A 4 -4.08 -9.06 -10.63
C VAL A 4 -3.50 -7.66 -10.86
N MET A 5 -2.16 -7.53 -10.75
CA MET A 5 -1.41 -6.31 -10.96
C MET A 5 -0.29 -6.53 -11.99
N ASN A 6 -0.07 -5.54 -12.85
CA ASN A 6 1.06 -5.52 -13.77
C ASN A 6 2.06 -4.44 -13.34
N ARG A 7 3.26 -4.46 -13.95
CA ARG A 7 4.34 -3.51 -13.65
C ARG A 7 3.91 -2.05 -13.84
N THR A 8 3.12 -1.76 -14.86
CA THR A 8 2.61 -0.40 -15.12
C THR A 8 1.77 0.12 -13.96
N LYS A 9 0.78 -0.65 -13.50
CA LYS A 9 -0.07 -0.27 -12.35
C LYS A 9 0.72 -0.15 -11.06
N TRP A 10 1.70 -1.03 -10.84
CA TRP A 10 2.60 -0.90 -9.70
C TRP A 10 3.39 0.41 -9.75
N THR A 11 3.88 0.78 -10.93
CA THR A 11 4.64 2.02 -11.14
C THR A 11 3.77 3.25 -10.87
N GLU A 12 2.57 3.31 -11.47
CA GLU A 12 1.61 4.40 -11.27
C GLU A 12 1.19 4.53 -9.79
N LEU A 13 0.99 3.39 -9.11
CA LEU A 13 0.69 3.38 -7.68
C LEU A 13 1.86 3.92 -6.86
N ALA A 14 3.08 3.44 -7.09
CA ALA A 14 4.27 3.86 -6.35
C ALA A 14 4.51 5.37 -6.52
N GLU A 15 4.41 5.89 -7.76
CA GLU A 15 4.51 7.32 -8.02
C GLU A 15 3.41 8.14 -7.34
N GLY A 16 2.19 7.61 -7.28
CA GLY A 16 1.08 8.28 -6.60
C GLY A 16 1.28 8.34 -5.09
N LEU A 17 1.72 7.24 -4.48
CA LEU A 17 1.98 7.14 -3.04
C LEU A 17 3.19 7.97 -2.60
N ASP A 18 4.26 8.03 -3.41
CA ASP A 18 5.47 8.82 -3.15
C ASP A 18 5.17 10.32 -3.00
N ARG A 19 4.10 10.80 -3.64
CA ARG A 19 3.66 12.20 -3.59
C ARG A 19 2.75 12.52 -2.40
N ILE A 20 2.36 11.52 -1.59
CA ILE A 20 1.48 11.74 -0.43
C ILE A 20 2.32 12.09 0.81
N GLY A 21 2.12 13.30 1.33
CA GLY A 21 2.92 13.76 2.47
C GLY A 21 4.38 14.01 2.07
N GLN A 22 5.29 13.96 3.05
CA GLN A 22 6.71 14.27 2.79
C GLN A 22 7.52 13.05 2.34
N ASN A 23 7.16 11.84 2.78
CA ASN A 23 7.93 10.61 2.55
C ASN A 23 7.05 9.45 2.02
N GLY A 24 5.87 9.76 1.47
CA GLY A 24 4.82 8.77 1.27
C GLY A 24 4.23 8.24 2.59
N PRO A 25 3.11 7.51 2.52
CA PRO A 25 2.55 6.83 3.69
C PRO A 25 3.44 5.66 4.10
N LEU A 26 3.37 5.29 5.39
CA LEU A 26 3.94 4.03 5.85
C LEU A 26 3.28 2.86 5.14
N ALA A 27 4.06 1.84 4.81
CA ALA A 27 3.58 0.64 4.15
C ALA A 27 4.30 -0.63 4.63
N SER A 28 3.71 -1.79 4.30
CA SER A 28 4.34 -3.10 4.47
C SER A 28 4.00 -4.01 3.30
N VAL A 29 4.94 -4.87 2.92
CA VAL A 29 4.80 -5.80 1.80
C VAL A 29 4.80 -7.24 2.29
N ARG A 30 4.04 -8.11 1.62
CA ARG A 30 4.17 -9.56 1.74
C ARG A 30 4.69 -10.12 0.43
N TYR A 31 5.74 -10.92 0.52
CA TYR A 31 6.35 -11.59 -0.62
C TYR A 31 5.60 -12.90 -0.92
N LEU A 32 5.57 -13.31 -2.19
CA LEU A 32 5.06 -14.62 -2.58
C LEU A 32 5.90 -15.76 -2.02
N ASP A 33 7.22 -15.58 -2.07
CA ASP A 33 8.22 -16.54 -1.65
C ASP A 33 9.53 -15.78 -1.33
N PRO A 34 10.10 -15.90 -0.11
CA PRO A 34 9.58 -16.64 1.04
C PRO A 34 8.31 -16.01 1.62
N ASP A 35 7.51 -16.78 2.36
CA ASP A 35 6.33 -16.27 3.09
C ASP A 35 6.77 -15.36 4.25
N VAL A 36 7.16 -14.14 3.90
CA VAL A 36 7.67 -13.11 4.80
C VAL A 36 6.88 -11.83 4.56
N ARG A 37 6.57 -11.15 5.65
CA ARG A 37 6.01 -9.80 5.67
C ARG A 37 7.07 -8.82 6.17
N SER A 38 7.24 -7.70 5.49
CA SER A 38 8.07 -6.60 5.99
C SER A 38 7.43 -5.93 7.21
N GLY A 39 8.24 -5.26 8.02
CA GLY A 39 7.74 -4.29 8.99
C GLY A 39 7.07 -3.09 8.31
N LYS A 40 6.34 -2.30 9.10
CA LYS A 40 5.77 -1.01 8.69
C LYS A 40 6.92 0.01 8.58
N CYS A 41 7.16 0.56 7.39
CA CYS A 41 8.20 1.56 7.15
C CYS A 41 7.81 2.52 6.01
N HIS A 42 8.53 3.64 5.88
CA HIS A 42 8.49 4.41 4.65
C HIS A 42 9.22 3.61 3.58
N ILE A 43 8.53 3.35 2.47
CA ILE A 43 9.09 2.66 1.32
C ILE A 43 9.79 3.70 0.44
N ASP A 44 11.01 3.41 0.02
CA ASP A 44 11.62 4.09 -1.12
C ASP A 44 10.91 3.57 -2.39
N TRP A 45 9.95 4.35 -2.89
CA TRP A 45 9.08 3.94 -3.99
C TRP A 45 9.82 3.73 -5.32
N PRO A 46 10.81 4.57 -5.70
CA PRO A 46 11.70 4.26 -6.82
C PRO A 46 12.42 2.91 -6.68
N GLU A 47 12.94 2.60 -5.48
CA GLU A 47 13.60 1.33 -5.23
C GLU A 47 12.62 0.15 -5.24
N PHE A 48 11.43 0.32 -4.67
CA PHE A 48 10.36 -0.66 -4.71
C PHE A 48 10.05 -1.13 -6.14
N ILE A 49 10.02 -0.20 -7.11
CA ILE A 49 9.84 -0.55 -8.54
C ILE A 49 11.05 -1.28 -9.12
N ARG A 50 12.28 -0.90 -8.74
CA ARG A 50 13.49 -1.62 -9.19
C ARG A 50 13.54 -3.05 -8.67
N GLN A 51 13.09 -3.30 -7.44
CA GLN A 51 13.10 -4.63 -6.82
C GLN A 51 12.10 -5.62 -7.43
N GLY A 52 11.13 -5.14 -8.22
CA GLY A 52 10.18 -5.98 -8.93
C GLY A 52 8.95 -6.29 -8.08
N PRO A 53 7.98 -5.36 -8.02
CA PRO A 53 6.76 -5.55 -7.21
C PRO A 53 5.83 -6.64 -7.73
N GLU A 54 6.10 -7.16 -8.94
CA GLU A 54 5.54 -8.41 -9.45
C GLU A 54 5.80 -9.64 -8.56
N TRP A 55 6.66 -9.57 -7.54
CA TRP A 55 6.88 -10.67 -6.59
C TRP A 55 6.11 -10.52 -5.27
N TYR A 56 5.32 -9.45 -5.12
CA TYR A 56 4.56 -9.20 -3.90
C TYR A 56 3.17 -9.81 -3.99
N GLU A 57 2.78 -10.55 -2.95
CA GLU A 57 1.42 -11.04 -2.80
C GLU A 57 0.47 -9.86 -2.55
N TRP A 58 0.85 -8.94 -1.65
CA TRP A 58 0.14 -7.70 -1.40
C TRP A 58 1.02 -6.63 -0.76
N LEU A 59 0.55 -5.39 -0.85
CA LEU A 59 1.07 -4.18 -0.21
C LEU A 59 -0.03 -3.61 0.70
N ASP A 60 0.25 -3.51 2.01
CA ASP A 60 -0.59 -2.77 2.95
C ASP A 60 -0.07 -1.33 3.04
N VAL A 61 -0.93 -0.36 2.70
CA VAL A 61 -0.68 1.07 2.85
C VAL A 61 -1.44 1.57 4.07
N HIS A 62 -0.71 2.16 5.01
CA HIS A 62 -1.27 2.53 6.31
C HIS A 62 -1.78 3.97 6.31
N ALA A 63 -3.05 4.16 6.65
CA ALA A 63 -3.69 5.47 6.61
C ALA A 63 -3.23 6.40 7.73
N ILE A 64 -2.97 5.84 8.91
CA ILE A 64 -2.59 6.61 10.10
C ILE A 64 -1.10 6.44 10.38
N GLU A 65 -0.41 7.57 10.44
CA GLU A 65 0.99 7.68 10.83
C GLU A 65 1.12 8.44 12.14
N GLU A 66 1.99 7.95 13.02
CA GLU A 66 2.27 8.55 14.32
C GLU A 66 3.68 9.16 14.32
N ILE A 67 3.75 10.49 14.31
CA ILE A 67 5.01 11.23 14.29
C ILE A 67 5.40 11.66 15.71
N HIS A 68 6.52 11.13 16.17
CA HIS A 68 7.12 11.49 17.45
C HIS A 68 7.85 12.83 17.34
N ARG A 69 7.41 13.84 18.11
CA ARG A 69 8.00 15.20 18.10
C ARG A 69 8.95 15.47 19.28
N GLY A 70 9.50 14.41 19.85
CA GLY A 70 10.34 14.44 21.06
C GLY A 70 9.65 13.79 22.27
N ARG A 71 10.41 13.62 23.36
CA ARG A 71 10.03 12.76 24.51
C ARG A 71 8.85 13.30 25.35
N LEU A 72 8.55 14.60 25.28
CA LEU A 72 7.55 15.27 26.13
C LEU A 72 6.34 15.80 25.35
N VAL A 73 6.34 15.68 24.03
CA VAL A 73 5.24 16.13 23.17
C VAL A 73 4.46 14.89 22.75
N PRO A 74 3.15 14.84 22.97
CA PRO A 74 2.32 13.75 22.47
C PRO A 74 2.56 13.56 20.96
N PRO A 75 2.64 12.30 20.49
CA PRO A 75 2.80 12.04 19.07
C PRO A 75 1.67 12.67 18.26
N ALA A 76 2.03 13.24 17.10
CA ALA A 76 1.05 13.79 16.19
C ALA A 76 0.56 12.68 15.26
N LEU A 77 -0.76 12.53 15.14
CA LEU A 77 -1.34 11.63 14.16
C LEU A 77 -1.54 12.37 12.83
N ILE A 78 -1.03 11.79 11.76
CA ILE A 78 -1.29 12.22 10.40
C ILE A 78 -2.20 11.20 9.75
N ASP A 79 -3.30 11.70 9.18
CA ASP A 79 -4.28 10.91 8.46
C ASP A 79 -4.12 11.12 6.95
N HIS A 80 -3.74 10.05 6.26
CA HIS A 80 -3.56 9.97 4.82
C HIS A 80 -4.72 9.27 4.11
N GLU A 81 -5.79 8.86 4.81
CA GLU A 81 -6.85 7.99 4.30
C GLU A 81 -7.42 8.49 2.96
N LYS A 82 -7.83 9.76 2.92
CA LYS A 82 -8.42 10.36 1.71
C LYS A 82 -7.44 10.46 0.56
N ALA A 83 -6.16 10.74 0.83
CA ALA A 83 -5.14 10.88 -0.19
C ALA A 83 -4.79 9.51 -0.79
N ILE A 84 -4.66 8.49 0.06
CA ILE A 84 -4.42 7.11 -0.37
C ILE A 84 -5.62 6.60 -1.17
N GLU A 85 -6.83 6.78 -0.68
CA GLU A 85 -8.03 6.35 -1.39
C GLU A 85 -8.15 7.02 -2.77
N ALA A 86 -7.93 8.34 -2.86
CA ALA A 86 -7.94 9.06 -4.13
C ALA A 86 -6.87 8.52 -5.09
N CYS A 87 -5.66 8.23 -4.59
CA CYS A 87 -4.59 7.61 -5.37
C CYS A 87 -5.00 6.24 -5.92
N LEU A 88 -5.51 5.35 -5.06
CA LEU A 88 -5.94 4.00 -5.45
C LEU A 88 -7.06 4.03 -6.49
N GLN A 89 -8.02 4.94 -6.33
CA GLN A 89 -9.12 5.13 -7.27
C GLN A 89 -8.63 5.69 -8.61
N ALA A 90 -7.72 6.67 -8.60
CA ALA A 90 -7.16 7.27 -9.81
C ALA A 90 -6.37 6.27 -10.66
N VAL A 91 -5.52 5.44 -10.04
CA VAL A 91 -4.77 4.38 -10.74
C VAL A 91 -5.69 3.22 -11.14
N GLY A 92 -6.80 3.04 -10.43
CA GLY A 92 -7.73 1.96 -10.70
C GLY A 92 -7.13 0.59 -10.38
N VAL A 93 -6.44 0.50 -9.25
CA VAL A 93 -5.96 -0.78 -8.69
C VAL A 93 -7.04 -1.42 -7.81
N PRO A 94 -7.15 -2.76 -7.81
CA PRO A 94 -8.05 -3.44 -6.89
C PRO A 94 -7.45 -3.44 -5.47
N TYR A 95 -8.23 -3.02 -4.48
CA TYR A 95 -7.81 -2.99 -3.08
C TYR A 95 -8.91 -3.45 -2.14
N SER A 96 -8.51 -3.93 -0.97
CA SER A 96 -9.37 -4.28 0.15
C SER A 96 -9.15 -3.32 1.32
N ARG A 97 -10.17 -3.15 2.16
CA ARG A 97 -10.02 -2.49 3.46
C ARG A 97 -9.66 -3.54 4.51
N VAL A 98 -8.57 -3.32 5.24
CA VAL A 98 -8.14 -4.19 6.35
C VAL A 98 -8.00 -3.31 7.59
N GLY A 99 -9.05 -3.25 8.41
CA GLY A 99 -9.11 -2.26 9.49
C GLY A 99 -9.06 -0.83 8.93
N GLN A 100 -8.05 -0.05 9.33
CA GLN A 100 -7.79 1.30 8.84
C GLN A 100 -6.78 1.35 7.68
N ASP A 101 -6.32 0.20 7.19
CA ASP A 101 -5.31 0.12 6.14
C ASP A 101 -5.92 -0.28 4.79
N PHE A 102 -5.18 0.02 3.73
CA PHE A 102 -5.53 -0.32 2.36
C PHE A 102 -4.62 -1.44 1.87
N ARG A 103 -5.20 -2.60 1.59
CA ARG A 103 -4.46 -3.72 1.01
C ARG A 103 -4.59 -3.72 -0.50
N VAL A 104 -3.49 -3.48 -1.20
CA VAL A 104 -3.37 -3.64 -2.64
C VAL A 104 -2.85 -5.02 -2.95
N TRP A 105 -3.57 -5.77 -3.77
CA TRP A 105 -3.23 -7.15 -4.09
C TRP A 105 -2.36 -7.23 -5.34
N GLY A 106 -1.21 -7.89 -5.25
CA GLY A 106 -0.43 -8.30 -6.42
C GLY A 106 -0.94 -9.62 -6.99
N TYR A 107 -1.23 -10.56 -6.09
CA TYR A 107 -1.76 -11.88 -6.41
C TYR A 107 -2.92 -12.24 -5.51
N VAL A 108 -3.82 -13.08 -6.03
CA VAL A 108 -4.98 -13.59 -5.29
C VAL A 108 -5.06 -15.11 -5.38
N ASP A 109 -5.51 -15.74 -4.30
CA ASP A 109 -5.96 -17.14 -4.35
C ASP A 109 -7.40 -17.18 -4.84
N SER A 110 -7.65 -17.89 -5.94
CA SER A 110 -8.99 -18.10 -6.48
C SER A 110 -9.91 -18.87 -5.51
N ARG A 111 -9.36 -19.61 -4.55
CA ARG A 111 -10.11 -20.33 -3.52
C ARG A 111 -10.56 -19.43 -2.38
N GLN A 112 -9.87 -18.31 -2.18
CA GLN A 112 -10.18 -17.32 -1.15
C GLN A 112 -10.06 -15.92 -1.76
N PRO A 113 -11.02 -15.53 -2.63
CA PRO A 113 -10.95 -14.25 -3.30
C PRO A 113 -11.04 -13.11 -2.27
N PRO A 114 -10.25 -12.04 -2.45
CA PRO A 114 -10.35 -10.88 -1.58
C PRO A 114 -11.68 -10.15 -1.75
N VAL A 115 -12.14 -9.53 -0.67
CA VAL A 115 -13.29 -8.62 -0.70
C VAL A 115 -12.78 -7.25 -1.10
N TYR A 116 -13.00 -6.88 -2.35
CA TYR A 116 -12.59 -5.57 -2.86
C TYR A 116 -13.55 -4.46 -2.43
N VAL A 117 -13.02 -3.26 -2.24
CA VAL A 117 -13.85 -2.06 -2.16
C VAL A 117 -14.42 -1.79 -3.55
N SER A 118 -15.75 -1.73 -3.63
CA SER A 118 -16.45 -1.37 -4.87
C SER A 118 -16.13 0.08 -5.23
N ARG A 119 -15.79 0.34 -6.49
CA ARG A 119 -15.69 1.71 -7.00
C ARG A 119 -17.08 2.34 -6.94
N SER A 120 -17.23 3.41 -6.16
CA SER A 120 -18.40 4.27 -6.28
C SER A 120 -18.40 4.89 -7.68
N LYS A 121 -19.52 4.75 -8.39
CA LYS A 121 -19.73 5.28 -9.74
C LYS A 121 -19.75 6.81 -9.75
#